data_AF-A0A6J4P452-F1
#
_entry.id   AF-A0A6J4P452-F1
#
_cell.length_a   1.000
_cell.length_b   1.000
_cell.length_c   1.000
_cell.angle_alpha   90.00
_cell.angle_beta   90.00
_cell.angle_gamma   90.00
#
_symmetry.space_group_name_H-M   'P 1'
#
loop_
_entity.id
_entity.type
_entity.pdbx_description
1 polymer ?
#
loop_
_entity_poly.entity_id
_entity_poly.type
_entity_poly.pdbx_seq_one_letter_code
_entity_poly.pdbx_strand_id
1 'polypeptide(L)'
;MTELRSITSSADWCRHFADNARRQHPIPWELGADATPAELAAIVPSLRGWQLGETSDGSHLLAAAAGYATAAGDPAFLDAARLFISEEQRHGEALGRFLDLAGAERSRFDWGDWLFRNVRYLSPRMEVWATPVVMVETHAMVYYNALRRATRSRVLRAICRQILADEVPHIRFQCERLAVLHRARGPWLMAVTRAVHVTFFAAVTLAVWAGHRRALRAGGYGFRRFWRAAWGRMNHAWRQMSTAAYLWPAASAAAEIRNPGRTDAAPAA
;
A
#
# COMPACT_ATOMS: atom_id res chain seq x y z
N MET A 1 1.13 14.41 23.26
CA MET A 1 -0.14 14.78 22.61
C MET A 1 -0.01 14.40 21.14
N THR A 2 -0.93 13.61 20.59
CA THR A 2 -0.89 13.22 19.16
C THR A 2 -1.50 14.36 18.36
N GLU A 3 -0.72 14.97 17.47
CA GLU A 3 -1.20 16.00 16.55
C GLU A 3 -2.22 15.39 15.58
N LEU A 4 -3.45 15.92 15.58
CA LEU A 4 -4.54 15.46 14.72
C LEU A 4 -4.30 15.93 13.28
N ARG A 5 -4.61 15.08 12.31
CA ARG A 5 -4.37 15.35 10.88
C ARG A 5 -5.66 15.61 10.12
N SER A 6 -5.63 16.45 9.10
CA SER A 6 -6.73 16.48 8.12
C SER A 6 -6.64 15.26 7.19
N ILE A 7 -7.79 14.74 6.76
CA ILE A 7 -7.82 13.79 5.65
C ILE A 7 -7.44 14.51 4.36
N THR A 8 -6.60 13.87 3.56
CA THR A 8 -6.20 14.36 2.24
C THR A 8 -7.35 14.11 1.27
N SER A 9 -7.71 15.10 0.45
CA SER A 9 -8.76 14.88 -0.54
C SER A 9 -8.27 13.94 -1.64
N SER A 10 -9.19 13.23 -2.30
CA SER A 10 -8.83 12.36 -3.43
C SER A 10 -8.16 13.13 -4.57
N ALA A 11 -8.53 14.38 -4.80
CA ALA A 11 -7.86 15.26 -5.77
C ALA A 11 -6.41 15.57 -5.39
N ASP A 12 -6.12 15.76 -4.10
CA ASP A 12 -4.76 15.96 -3.61
C ASP A 12 -3.93 14.68 -3.73
N TRP A 13 -4.55 13.52 -3.49
CA TRP A 13 -3.92 12.22 -3.76
C TRP A 13 -3.60 12.03 -5.24
N CYS A 14 -4.52 12.39 -6.15
CA CYS A 14 -4.22 12.39 -7.59
C CYS A 14 -3.00 13.25 -7.93
N ARG A 15 -2.94 14.48 -7.38
CA ARG A 15 -1.78 15.35 -7.59
C ARG A 15 -0.50 14.75 -7.02
N HIS A 16 -0.56 14.17 -5.83
CA HIS A 16 0.57 13.49 -5.21
C HIS A 16 1.14 12.39 -6.11
N PHE A 17 0.32 11.44 -6.56
CA PHE A 17 0.78 10.34 -7.40
C PHE A 17 1.27 10.82 -8.78
N ALA A 18 0.59 11.82 -9.37
CA ALA A 18 1.04 12.41 -10.62
C ALA A 18 2.39 13.12 -10.48
N ASP A 19 2.62 13.84 -9.38
CA ASP A 19 3.91 14.46 -9.06
C ASP A 19 4.98 13.40 -8.77
N ASN A 20 4.62 12.32 -8.08
CA ASN A 20 5.56 11.26 -7.72
C ASN A 20 6.07 10.52 -8.98
N ALA A 21 5.17 10.23 -9.92
CA ALA A 21 5.53 9.68 -11.23
C ALA A 21 6.55 10.56 -12.01
N ARG A 22 6.55 11.88 -11.79
CA ARG A 22 7.53 12.80 -12.41
C ARG A 22 8.83 12.93 -11.63
N ARG A 23 8.86 12.55 -10.35
CA ARG A 23 9.98 12.76 -9.43
C ARG A 23 10.69 11.46 -9.04
N GLN A 24 10.79 10.52 -9.97
CA GLN A 24 11.50 9.26 -9.72
C GLN A 24 12.99 9.49 -9.52
N HIS A 25 13.58 8.76 -8.57
CA HIS A 25 15.02 8.75 -8.37
C HIS A 25 15.73 8.05 -9.54
N PRO A 26 16.87 8.58 -10.01
CA PRO A 26 17.64 7.93 -11.05
C PRO A 26 18.20 6.58 -10.57
N ILE A 27 18.09 5.56 -11.43
CA ILE A 27 18.65 4.22 -11.21
C ILE A 27 19.82 4.04 -12.20
N PRO A 28 21.02 3.68 -11.73
CA PRO A 28 22.22 3.57 -12.57
C PRO A 28 22.25 2.26 -13.36
N TRP A 29 21.31 2.10 -14.29
CA TRP A 29 21.09 0.87 -15.06
C TRP A 29 22.31 0.41 -15.87
N GLU A 30 23.20 1.32 -16.22
CA GLU A 30 24.45 1.06 -16.95
C GLU A 30 25.42 0.12 -16.21
N LEU A 31 25.24 -0.06 -14.90
CA LEU A 31 26.06 -0.95 -14.07
C LEU A 31 25.65 -2.43 -14.16
N GLY A 32 24.60 -2.75 -14.92
CA GLY A 32 24.00 -4.08 -14.93
C GLY A 32 23.42 -4.46 -13.56
N ALA A 33 23.49 -5.72 -13.16
CA ALA A 33 23.02 -6.13 -11.83
C ALA A 33 23.89 -5.59 -10.69
N ASP A 34 25.16 -5.26 -10.93
CA ASP A 34 26.11 -4.76 -9.92
C ASP A 34 26.14 -5.63 -8.64
N ALA A 35 25.93 -6.94 -8.76
CA ALA A 35 25.79 -7.87 -7.64
C ALA A 35 26.66 -9.11 -7.84
N THR A 36 27.22 -9.62 -6.75
CA THR A 36 27.97 -10.88 -6.75
C THR A 36 27.03 -12.08 -6.87
N PRO A 37 27.50 -13.24 -7.38
CA PRO A 37 26.70 -14.47 -7.43
C PRO A 37 26.15 -14.90 -6.06
N ALA A 38 26.92 -14.69 -4.98
CA ALA A 38 26.51 -15.01 -3.62
C ALA A 38 25.34 -14.13 -3.15
N GLU A 39 25.37 -12.84 -3.45
CA GLU A 39 24.26 -11.91 -3.17
C GLU A 39 23.02 -12.30 -3.97
N LEU A 40 23.16 -12.54 -5.27
CA LEU A 40 22.06 -12.96 -6.14
C LEU A 40 21.41 -14.25 -5.64
N ALA A 41 22.21 -15.25 -5.28
CA ALA A 41 21.72 -16.51 -4.71
C ALA A 41 20.99 -16.32 -3.37
N ALA A 42 21.26 -15.26 -2.62
CA ALA A 42 20.56 -14.95 -1.38
C ALA A 42 19.21 -14.25 -1.62
N ILE A 43 19.13 -13.40 -2.64
CA ILE A 43 18.00 -12.48 -2.84
C ILE A 43 17.04 -12.89 -3.95
N VAL A 44 17.54 -13.39 -5.09
CA VAL A 44 16.74 -13.62 -6.32
C VAL A 44 15.53 -14.52 -6.09
N PRO A 45 15.62 -15.67 -5.39
CA PRO A 45 14.46 -16.52 -5.16
C PRO A 45 13.30 -15.78 -4.47
N SER A 46 13.64 -14.90 -3.53
CA SER A 46 12.68 -14.09 -2.80
C SER A 46 12.19 -12.90 -3.63
N LEU A 47 13.10 -12.25 -4.35
CA LEU A 47 12.85 -11.06 -5.16
C LEU A 47 11.82 -11.31 -6.27
N ARG A 48 11.89 -12.50 -6.88
CA ARG A 48 10.92 -12.93 -7.89
C ARG A 48 9.47 -12.95 -7.38
N GLY A 49 9.27 -13.36 -6.12
CA GLY A 49 7.93 -13.38 -5.51
C GLY A 49 7.40 -11.97 -5.27
N TRP A 50 8.25 -11.07 -4.79
CA TRP A 50 7.89 -9.67 -4.57
C TRP A 50 7.65 -8.92 -5.89
N GLN A 51 8.52 -9.09 -6.88
CA GLN A 51 8.36 -8.48 -8.21
C GLN A 51 6.98 -8.78 -8.81
N LEU A 52 6.52 -10.02 -8.68
CA LEU A 52 5.23 -10.42 -9.23
C LEU A 52 4.06 -9.81 -8.43
N GLY A 53 4.18 -9.73 -7.10
CA GLY A 53 3.22 -9.03 -6.25
C GLY A 53 3.04 -7.56 -6.63
N GLU A 54 4.13 -6.86 -6.99
CA GLU A 54 4.08 -5.46 -7.46
C GLU A 54 3.45 -5.32 -8.87
N THR A 55 3.34 -6.41 -9.63
CA THR A 55 2.87 -6.38 -11.04
C THR A 55 1.37 -6.65 -11.16
N SER A 56 0.60 -6.54 -10.06
CA SER A 56 -0.84 -6.77 -10.10
C SER A 56 -1.54 -5.84 -11.13
N ASP A 57 -2.52 -6.37 -11.85
CA ASP A 57 -3.35 -5.57 -12.76
C ASP A 57 -4.29 -4.61 -12.01
N GLY A 58 -4.44 -4.80 -10.69
CA GLY A 58 -5.26 -3.97 -9.81
C GLY A 58 -6.75 -4.01 -10.12
N SER A 59 -7.22 -4.90 -11.01
CA SER A 59 -8.59 -4.93 -11.51
C SER A 59 -9.65 -5.03 -10.40
N HIS A 60 -9.39 -5.88 -9.41
CA HIS A 60 -10.27 -6.03 -8.25
C HIS A 60 -10.27 -4.81 -7.32
N LEU A 61 -9.10 -4.21 -7.08
CA LEU A 61 -9.00 -2.97 -6.30
C LEU A 61 -9.73 -1.82 -7.01
N LEU A 62 -9.60 -1.72 -8.34
CA LEU A 62 -10.32 -0.74 -9.15
C LEU A 62 -11.83 -0.95 -9.11
N ALA A 63 -12.31 -2.20 -9.17
CA ALA A 63 -13.74 -2.49 -9.03
C ALA A 63 -14.27 -2.04 -7.65
N ALA A 64 -13.54 -2.34 -6.58
CA ALA A 64 -13.90 -1.92 -5.23
C ALA A 64 -13.84 -0.38 -5.07
N ALA A 65 -12.83 0.26 -5.65
CA ALA A 65 -12.66 1.70 -5.65
C ALA A 65 -13.76 2.42 -6.44
N ALA A 66 -14.20 1.86 -7.59
CA ALA A 66 -15.29 2.40 -8.39
C ALA A 66 -16.63 2.34 -7.63
N GLY A 67 -16.91 1.20 -6.99
CA GLY A 67 -18.09 1.06 -6.13
C GLY A 67 -18.08 2.05 -4.96
N TYR A 68 -16.93 2.22 -4.32
CA TYR A 68 -16.76 3.23 -3.27
C TYR A 68 -16.95 4.66 -3.80
N ALA A 69 -16.28 5.03 -4.89
CA ALA A 69 -16.30 6.37 -5.47
C ALA A 69 -17.73 6.80 -5.80
N THR A 70 -18.53 5.88 -6.35
CA THR A 70 -19.94 6.10 -6.65
C THR A 70 -20.76 6.34 -5.38
N ALA A 71 -20.61 5.46 -4.37
CA ALA A 71 -21.36 5.56 -3.12
C ALA A 71 -21.00 6.82 -2.30
N ALA A 72 -19.75 7.26 -2.37
CA ALA A 72 -19.24 8.43 -1.65
C ALA A 72 -19.42 9.75 -2.42
N GLY A 73 -19.79 9.72 -3.71
CA GLY A 73 -19.80 10.90 -4.56
C GLY A 73 -18.41 11.49 -4.81
N ASP A 74 -17.37 10.63 -4.84
CA ASP A 74 -15.96 11.00 -4.91
C ASP A 74 -15.28 10.33 -6.14
N PRO A 75 -15.55 10.80 -7.36
CA PRO A 75 -15.02 10.20 -8.58
C PRO A 75 -13.48 10.27 -8.64
N ALA A 76 -12.89 11.31 -8.05
CA ALA A 76 -11.43 11.48 -7.99
C ALA A 76 -10.74 10.34 -7.22
N PHE A 77 -11.44 9.62 -6.34
CA PHE A 77 -10.86 8.47 -5.65
C PHE A 77 -10.51 7.32 -6.62
N LEU A 78 -11.33 7.09 -7.64
CA LEU A 78 -11.05 6.07 -8.64
C LEU A 78 -9.79 6.44 -9.44
N ASP A 79 -9.62 7.72 -9.77
CA ASP A 79 -8.42 8.20 -10.46
C ASP A 79 -7.17 8.09 -9.59
N ALA A 80 -7.28 8.42 -8.30
CA ALA A 80 -6.19 8.21 -7.34
C ALA A 80 -5.80 6.73 -7.24
N ALA A 81 -6.77 5.82 -7.21
CA ALA A 81 -6.51 4.38 -7.18
C ALA A 81 -5.82 3.87 -8.46
N ARG A 82 -6.19 4.40 -9.64
CA ARG A 82 -5.50 4.09 -10.91
C ARG A 82 -4.05 4.56 -10.90
N LEU A 83 -3.81 5.77 -10.40
CA LEU A 83 -2.46 6.34 -10.31
C LEU A 83 -1.59 5.58 -9.29
N PHE A 84 -2.18 5.16 -8.16
CA PHE A 84 -1.54 4.27 -7.20
C PHE A 84 -1.14 2.94 -7.84
N ILE A 85 -2.05 2.24 -8.52
CA ILE A 85 -1.74 0.97 -9.21
C ILE A 85 -0.65 1.17 -10.27
N SER A 86 -0.69 2.28 -11.01
CA SER A 86 0.35 2.60 -11.98
C SER A 86 1.73 2.79 -11.32
N GLU A 87 1.78 3.19 -10.04
CA GLU A 87 3.02 3.30 -9.27
C GLU A 87 3.57 1.95 -8.84
N GLU A 88 2.72 1.07 -8.30
CA GLU A 88 3.07 -0.32 -7.97
C GLU A 88 3.63 -1.04 -9.20
N GLN A 89 2.98 -0.88 -10.36
CA GLN A 89 3.44 -1.47 -11.61
C GLN A 89 4.84 -0.99 -12.01
N ARG A 90 5.18 0.29 -11.78
CA ARG A 90 6.55 0.79 -12.00
C ARG A 90 7.56 0.11 -11.07
N HIS A 91 7.18 -0.22 -9.83
CA HIS A 91 8.04 -1.01 -8.94
C HIS A 91 8.27 -2.40 -9.50
N GLY A 92 7.20 -3.09 -9.93
CA GLY A 92 7.27 -4.40 -10.57
C GLY A 92 8.15 -4.41 -11.82
N GLU A 93 8.01 -3.40 -12.68
CA GLU A 93 8.85 -3.20 -13.87
C GLU A 93 10.33 -2.99 -13.51
N ALA A 94 10.64 -2.14 -12.53
CA ALA A 94 12.01 -1.89 -12.10
C ALA A 94 12.67 -3.16 -11.53
N LEU A 95 11.94 -3.92 -10.71
CA LEU A 95 12.40 -5.20 -10.18
C LEU A 95 12.57 -6.25 -11.29
N GLY A 96 11.64 -6.29 -12.24
CA GLY A 96 11.72 -7.15 -13.42
C GLY A 96 12.96 -6.86 -14.26
N ARG A 97 13.23 -5.58 -14.54
CA ARG A 97 14.45 -5.16 -15.24
C ARG A 97 15.72 -5.54 -14.49
N PHE A 98 15.73 -5.42 -13.16
CA PHE A 98 16.87 -5.89 -12.36
C PHE A 98 17.08 -7.41 -12.48
N LEU A 99 16.01 -8.21 -12.45
CA LEU A 99 16.09 -9.67 -12.62
C LEU A 99 16.67 -10.03 -14.00
N ASP A 100 16.26 -9.34 -15.06
CA ASP A 100 16.80 -9.54 -16.40
C ASP A 100 18.31 -9.23 -16.45
N LEU A 101 18.73 -8.10 -15.85
CA LEU A 101 20.15 -7.73 -15.75
C LEU A 101 20.97 -8.73 -14.92
N ALA A 102 20.34 -9.43 -13.97
CA ALA A 102 20.96 -10.47 -13.16
C ALA A 102 20.99 -11.85 -13.86
N GLY A 103 20.47 -11.95 -15.09
CA GLY A 103 20.34 -13.22 -15.81
C GLY A 103 19.37 -14.20 -15.13
N ALA A 104 18.45 -13.68 -14.31
CA ALA A 104 17.51 -14.48 -13.55
C ALA A 104 16.16 -14.51 -14.26
N GLU A 105 15.64 -15.72 -14.51
CA GLU A 105 14.26 -15.87 -14.99
C GLU A 105 13.27 -15.19 -14.04
N ARG A 106 12.22 -14.56 -14.57
CA ARG A 106 11.14 -14.01 -13.75
C ARG A 106 10.23 -15.16 -13.27
N SER A 107 9.70 -15.07 -12.04
CA SER A 107 8.79 -16.12 -11.54
C SER A 107 7.46 -16.07 -12.28
N ARG A 108 6.85 -17.23 -12.47
CA ARG A 108 5.47 -17.39 -12.96
C ARG A 108 4.46 -17.63 -11.84
N PHE A 109 4.94 -17.86 -10.60
CA PHE A 109 4.10 -18.16 -9.45
C PHE A 109 3.93 -16.92 -8.57
N ASP A 110 2.70 -16.41 -8.56
CA ASP A 110 2.31 -15.21 -7.85
C ASP A 110 1.80 -15.53 -6.44
N TRP A 111 2.66 -15.25 -5.44
CA TRP A 111 2.30 -15.36 -4.03
C TRP A 111 1.40 -14.22 -3.58
N GLY A 112 1.53 -13.03 -4.17
CA GLY A 112 0.62 -11.90 -3.94
C GLY A 112 -0.79 -12.27 -4.39
N ASP A 113 -0.95 -12.75 -5.61
CA ASP A 113 -2.23 -13.30 -6.08
C ASP A 113 -2.68 -14.48 -5.24
N TRP A 114 -1.80 -15.33 -4.72
CA TRP A 114 -2.26 -16.37 -3.78
C TRP A 114 -2.87 -15.73 -2.53
N LEU A 115 -2.21 -14.75 -1.92
CA LEU A 115 -2.75 -14.05 -0.75
C LEU A 115 -4.07 -13.34 -1.07
N PHE A 116 -4.12 -12.56 -2.15
CA PHE A 116 -5.34 -11.86 -2.59
C PHE A 116 -6.45 -12.82 -3.02
N ARG A 117 -6.14 -13.93 -3.69
CA ARG A 117 -7.13 -14.98 -4.02
C ARG A 117 -7.75 -15.63 -2.80
N ASN A 118 -7.02 -15.74 -1.69
CA ASN A 118 -7.58 -16.28 -0.45
C ASN A 118 -8.44 -15.26 0.32
N VAL A 119 -8.25 -13.96 0.10
CA VAL A 119 -9.03 -12.90 0.75
C VAL A 119 -10.23 -12.43 -0.09
N ARG A 120 -10.16 -12.53 -1.43
CA ARG A 120 -11.15 -11.97 -2.37
C ARG A 120 -12.57 -12.54 -2.25
N TYR A 121 -12.73 -13.75 -1.70
CA TYR A 121 -14.04 -14.39 -1.55
C TYR A 121 -14.88 -13.78 -0.42
N LEU A 122 -14.32 -12.82 0.35
CA LEU A 122 -14.99 -12.28 1.53
C LEU A 122 -15.94 -11.11 1.20
N SER A 123 -15.64 -10.24 0.23
CA SER A 123 -16.54 -9.16 -0.23
C SER A 123 -15.88 -8.26 -1.31
N PRO A 124 -16.64 -7.64 -2.24
CA PRO A 124 -16.12 -6.56 -3.10
C PRO A 124 -15.97 -5.20 -2.37
N ARG A 125 -16.18 -5.15 -1.05
CA ARG A 125 -16.09 -3.91 -0.25
C ARG A 125 -14.66 -3.38 -0.22
N MET A 126 -14.51 -2.07 -0.41
CA MET A 126 -13.22 -1.38 -0.38
C MET A 126 -12.35 -1.74 0.84
N GLU A 127 -12.95 -1.89 2.02
CA GLU A 127 -12.21 -2.25 3.25
C GLU A 127 -11.54 -3.62 3.19
N VAL A 128 -12.21 -4.61 2.58
CA VAL A 128 -11.72 -5.98 2.43
C VAL A 128 -10.52 -6.01 1.47
N TRP A 129 -10.43 -5.05 0.55
CA TRP A 129 -9.32 -4.91 -0.39
C TRP A 129 -8.19 -4.01 0.13
N ALA A 130 -8.52 -2.88 0.76
CA ALA A 130 -7.53 -1.94 1.32
C ALA A 130 -6.75 -2.55 2.50
N THR A 131 -7.40 -3.35 3.34
CA THR A 131 -6.74 -3.92 4.53
C THR A 131 -5.58 -4.86 4.18
N PRO A 132 -5.74 -5.87 3.30
CA PRO A 132 -4.63 -6.70 2.85
C PRO A 132 -3.52 -5.91 2.15
N VAL A 133 -3.88 -4.90 1.35
CA VAL A 133 -2.89 -4.01 0.69
C VAL A 133 -1.99 -3.36 1.74
N VAL A 134 -2.56 -2.72 2.77
CA VAL A 134 -1.75 -2.12 3.85
C VAL A 134 -0.90 -3.18 4.58
N MET A 135 -1.43 -4.39 4.76
CA MET A 135 -0.63 -5.46 5.35
C MET A 135 0.55 -5.84 4.47
N VAL A 136 0.39 -5.93 3.15
CA VAL A 136 1.49 -6.23 2.22
C VAL A 136 2.49 -5.07 2.19
N GLU A 137 2.04 -3.83 2.03
CA GLU A 137 2.89 -2.61 2.03
C GLU A 137 3.72 -2.50 3.33
N THR A 138 3.12 -2.77 4.50
CA THR A 138 3.88 -2.77 5.77
C THR A 138 4.96 -3.86 5.82
N HIS A 139 4.75 -5.01 5.18
CA HIS A 139 5.76 -6.04 5.00
C HIS A 139 6.81 -5.64 3.96
N ALA A 140 6.38 -5.03 2.85
CA ALA A 140 7.22 -4.51 1.77
C ALA A 140 8.26 -3.54 2.34
N MET A 141 7.85 -2.61 3.21
CA MET A 141 8.76 -1.71 3.92
C MET A 141 9.88 -2.44 4.68
N VAL A 142 9.55 -3.55 5.36
CA VAL A 142 10.56 -4.33 6.10
C VAL A 142 11.42 -5.14 5.13
N TYR A 143 10.80 -5.73 4.12
CA TYR A 143 11.43 -6.56 3.11
C TYR A 143 12.44 -5.76 2.27
N TYR A 144 12.03 -4.66 1.64
CA TYR A 144 12.91 -3.83 0.81
C TYR A 144 14.02 -3.17 1.63
N ASN A 145 13.78 -2.89 2.92
CA ASN A 145 14.86 -2.48 3.81
C ASN A 145 15.86 -3.61 4.08
N ALA A 146 15.40 -4.85 4.24
CA ALA A 146 16.29 -6.01 4.35
C ALA A 146 17.05 -6.26 3.04
N LEU A 147 16.35 -6.20 1.90
CA LEU A 147 16.91 -6.41 0.57
C LEU A 147 18.02 -5.38 0.27
N ARG A 148 17.77 -4.09 0.53
CA ARG A 148 18.78 -3.02 0.40
C ARG A 148 20.04 -3.28 1.23
N ARG A 149 19.91 -3.96 2.37
CA ARG A 149 21.04 -4.33 3.26
C ARG A 149 21.73 -5.62 2.83
N ALA A 150 21.02 -6.50 2.14
CA ALA A 150 21.49 -7.83 1.72
C ALA A 150 22.41 -7.78 0.49
N THR A 151 22.51 -6.62 -0.18
CA THR A 151 23.34 -6.45 -1.37
C THR A 151 24.11 -5.12 -1.37
N ARG A 152 25.24 -5.12 -2.08
CA ARG A 152 26.01 -3.94 -2.45
C ARG A 152 25.61 -3.35 -3.81
N SER A 153 24.75 -4.03 -4.58
CA SER A 153 24.24 -3.54 -5.87
C SER A 153 23.66 -2.14 -5.77
N ARG A 154 24.30 -1.20 -6.46
CA ARG A 154 23.85 0.19 -6.52
C ARG A 154 22.50 0.30 -7.22
N VAL A 155 22.27 -0.55 -8.22
CA VAL A 155 20.99 -0.64 -8.95
C VAL A 155 19.88 -1.11 -8.02
N LEU A 156 20.01 -2.27 -7.37
CA LEU A 156 18.94 -2.77 -6.51
C LEU A 156 18.71 -1.88 -5.28
N ARG A 157 19.78 -1.28 -4.74
CA ARG A 157 19.64 -0.32 -3.63
C ARG A 157 18.96 0.98 -4.07
N ALA A 158 19.10 1.41 -5.32
CA ALA A 158 18.35 2.55 -5.86
C ALA A 158 16.87 2.21 -5.99
N ILE A 159 16.54 1.05 -6.56
CA ILE A 159 15.16 0.54 -6.65
C ILE A 159 14.53 0.46 -5.27
N CYS A 160 15.19 -0.20 -4.30
CA CYS A 160 14.67 -0.30 -2.93
C CYS A 160 14.47 1.07 -2.26
N ARG A 161 15.28 2.08 -2.59
CA ARG A 161 15.10 3.43 -2.02
C ARG A 161 13.86 4.10 -2.58
N GLN A 162 13.61 3.98 -3.89
CA GLN A 162 12.40 4.48 -4.52
C GLN A 162 11.17 3.83 -3.90
N ILE A 163 11.10 2.49 -3.91
CA ILE A 163 9.97 1.73 -3.35
C ILE A 163 9.71 2.15 -1.90
N LEU A 164 10.74 2.15 -1.04
CA LEU A 164 10.58 2.52 0.36
C LEU A 164 10.09 3.97 0.59
N ALA A 165 10.35 4.88 -0.35
CA ALA A 165 9.84 6.24 -0.28
C ALA A 165 8.34 6.31 -0.64
N ASP A 166 7.93 5.49 -1.61
CA ASP A 166 6.56 5.41 -2.13
C ASP A 166 5.60 4.68 -1.16
N GLU A 167 6.09 3.67 -0.44
CA GLU A 167 5.29 2.87 0.52
C GLU A 167 4.70 3.70 1.68
N VAL A 168 5.36 4.80 2.06
CA VAL A 168 4.88 5.66 3.15
C VAL A 168 3.57 6.38 2.77
N PRO A 169 3.49 7.12 1.65
CA PRO A 169 2.23 7.68 1.19
C PRO A 169 1.20 6.63 0.80
N HIS A 170 1.59 5.46 0.30
CA HIS A 170 0.66 4.37 -0.03
C HIS A 170 -0.14 3.89 1.18
N ILE A 171 0.57 3.54 2.26
CA ILE A 171 -0.05 3.13 3.52
C ILE A 171 -0.98 4.23 4.02
N ARG A 172 -0.57 5.50 3.90
CA ARG A 172 -1.38 6.64 4.33
C ARG A 172 -2.66 6.77 3.49
N PHE A 173 -2.58 6.68 2.17
CA PHE A 173 -3.72 6.74 1.26
C PHE A 173 -4.78 5.69 1.64
N GLN A 174 -4.36 4.45 1.85
CA GLN A 174 -5.26 3.37 2.25
C GLN A 174 -5.79 3.53 3.67
N CYS A 175 -4.95 3.94 4.62
CA CYS A 175 -5.35 4.16 6.02
C CYS A 175 -6.37 5.30 6.17
N GLU A 176 -6.21 6.41 5.44
CA GLU A 176 -7.17 7.51 5.42
C GLU A 176 -8.53 7.01 4.92
N ARG A 177 -8.56 6.20 3.85
CA ARG A 177 -9.81 5.63 3.35
C ARG A 177 -10.46 4.65 4.33
N LEU A 178 -9.67 3.78 4.97
CA LEU A 178 -10.14 2.87 6.01
C LEU A 178 -10.71 3.64 7.22
N ALA A 179 -10.07 4.74 7.64
CA ALA A 179 -10.58 5.58 8.71
C ALA A 179 -11.94 6.19 8.39
N VAL A 180 -12.18 6.62 7.14
CA VAL A 180 -13.50 7.10 6.68
C VAL A 180 -14.56 5.99 6.80
N LEU A 181 -14.24 4.77 6.34
CA LEU A 181 -15.14 3.62 6.41
C LEU A 181 -15.46 3.20 7.85
N HIS A 182 -14.50 3.34 8.76
CA HIS A 182 -14.67 3.02 10.17
C HIS A 182 -15.56 4.01 10.94
N ARG A 183 -15.81 5.22 10.41
CA ARG A 183 -16.68 6.22 11.10
C ARG A 183 -18.09 5.73 11.38
N ALA A 184 -18.63 4.91 10.50
CA ALA A 184 -19.99 4.42 10.61
C ALA A 184 -20.12 3.20 11.56
N ARG A 185 -19.01 2.75 12.18
CA ARG A 185 -18.98 1.50 12.95
C ARG A 185 -19.07 1.75 14.44
N GLY A 186 -19.93 0.97 15.10
CA GLY A 186 -19.99 0.91 16.56
C GLY A 186 -18.74 0.27 17.18
N PRO A 187 -18.51 0.49 18.50
CA PRO A 187 -17.30 0.05 19.20
C PRO A 187 -17.09 -1.47 19.18
N TRP A 188 -18.17 -2.26 19.28
CA TRP A 188 -18.10 -3.72 19.20
C TRP A 188 -17.58 -4.20 17.85
N LEU A 189 -18.14 -3.70 16.75
CA LEU A 189 -17.70 -4.07 15.41
C LEU A 189 -16.25 -3.64 15.18
N MET A 190 -15.82 -2.52 15.77
CA MET A 190 -14.41 -2.11 15.74
C MET A 190 -13.49 -3.07 16.50
N ALA A 191 -13.90 -3.57 17.66
CA ALA A 191 -13.14 -4.59 18.39
C ALA A 191 -13.01 -5.89 17.57
N VAL A 192 -14.10 -6.34 16.94
CA VAL A 192 -14.08 -7.52 16.05
C VAL A 192 -13.16 -7.29 14.84
N THR A 193 -13.30 -6.14 14.16
CA THR A 193 -12.44 -5.75 13.03
C THR A 193 -10.97 -5.80 13.43
N ARG A 194 -10.66 -5.24 14.61
CA ARG A 194 -9.32 -5.22 15.16
C ARG A 194 -8.78 -6.64 15.40
N ALA A 195 -9.59 -7.52 16.00
CA ALA A 195 -9.20 -8.91 16.25
C ALA A 195 -8.90 -9.65 14.93
N VAL A 196 -9.76 -9.49 13.92
CA VAL A 196 -9.54 -10.05 12.57
C VAL A 196 -8.23 -9.52 11.97
N HIS A 197 -7.99 -8.20 12.02
CA HIS A 197 -6.77 -7.62 11.47
C HIS A 197 -5.52 -8.18 12.16
N VAL A 198 -5.54 -8.31 13.49
CA VAL A 198 -4.41 -8.85 14.25
C VAL A 198 -4.11 -10.30 13.88
N THR A 199 -5.12 -11.15 13.85
CA THR A 199 -4.96 -12.57 13.50
C THR A 199 -4.49 -12.73 12.06
N PHE A 200 -5.10 -12.00 11.12
CA PHE A 200 -4.72 -12.07 9.72
C PHE A 200 -3.30 -11.56 9.49
N PHE A 201 -2.93 -10.43 10.10
CA PHE A 201 -1.57 -9.88 9.99
C PHE A 201 -0.52 -10.84 10.56
N ALA A 202 -0.80 -11.53 11.67
CA ALA A 202 0.07 -12.58 12.20
C ALA A 202 0.28 -13.73 11.20
N ALA A 203 -0.79 -14.20 10.56
CA ALA A 203 -0.70 -15.26 9.55
C ALA A 203 0.13 -14.82 8.33
N VAL A 204 -0.11 -13.60 7.81
CA VAL A 204 0.68 -13.03 6.71
C VAL A 204 2.15 -12.88 7.12
N THR A 205 2.44 -12.42 8.33
CA THR A 205 3.81 -12.29 8.85
C THR A 205 4.53 -13.63 8.86
N LEU A 206 3.86 -14.70 9.32
CA LEU A 206 4.42 -16.05 9.31
C LEU A 206 4.68 -16.55 7.88
N ALA A 207 3.73 -16.33 6.96
CA ALA A 207 3.86 -16.73 5.56
C ALA A 207 5.03 -16.00 4.86
N VAL A 208 5.13 -14.68 5.03
CA VAL A 208 6.24 -13.87 4.49
C VAL A 208 7.57 -14.35 5.04
N TRP A 209 7.66 -14.61 6.35
CA TRP A 209 8.88 -15.17 6.92
C TRP A 209 9.22 -16.53 6.32
N ALA A 210 8.25 -17.43 6.22
CA ALA A 210 8.48 -18.77 5.69
C ALA A 210 9.03 -18.73 4.25
N GLY A 211 8.44 -17.91 3.38
CA GLY A 211 8.85 -17.77 1.98
C GLY A 211 10.15 -16.97 1.79
N HIS A 212 10.40 -15.94 2.61
CA HIS A 212 11.44 -14.95 2.32
C HIS A 212 12.57 -14.90 3.35
N ARG A 213 12.61 -15.82 4.34
CA ARG A 213 13.63 -15.86 5.41
C ARG A 213 15.08 -15.79 4.92
N ARG A 214 15.42 -16.35 3.76
CA ARG A 214 16.78 -16.34 3.23
C ARG A 214 17.25 -14.92 2.92
N ALA A 215 16.47 -14.17 2.13
CA ALA A 215 16.76 -12.77 1.82
C ALA A 215 16.68 -11.88 3.05
N LEU A 216 15.69 -12.11 3.93
CA LEU A 216 15.56 -11.37 5.19
C LEU A 216 16.80 -11.55 6.09
N ARG A 217 17.29 -12.79 6.24
CA ARG A 217 18.50 -13.10 7.00
C ARG A 217 19.74 -12.47 6.39
N ALA A 218 19.88 -12.48 5.06
CA ALA A 218 20.96 -11.78 4.36
C ALA A 218 20.95 -10.26 4.65
N GLY A 219 19.78 -9.67 4.83
CA GLY A 219 19.61 -8.28 5.29
C GLY A 219 19.83 -8.05 6.79
N GLY A 220 20.16 -9.09 7.56
CA GLY A 220 20.37 -9.05 9.01
C GLY A 220 19.10 -9.21 9.86
N TYR A 221 18.02 -9.75 9.31
CA TYR A 221 16.79 -10.02 10.06
C TYR A 221 16.72 -11.47 10.54
N GLY A 222 16.76 -11.66 11.85
CA GLY A 222 16.22 -12.86 12.50
C GLY A 222 14.69 -12.76 12.68
N PHE A 223 14.02 -13.88 12.97
CA PHE A 223 12.56 -13.92 13.07
C PHE A 223 12.00 -12.90 14.06
N ARG A 224 12.55 -12.83 15.28
CA ARG A 224 12.13 -11.88 16.31
C ARG A 224 12.27 -10.42 15.86
N ARG A 225 13.35 -10.09 15.14
CA ARG A 225 13.59 -8.74 14.61
C ARG A 225 12.59 -8.40 13.50
N PHE A 226 12.37 -9.34 12.59
CA PHE A 226 11.39 -9.22 11.50
C PHE A 226 9.98 -9.02 12.06
N TRP A 227 9.54 -9.89 12.96
CA TRP A 227 8.24 -9.80 13.63
C TRP A 227 8.03 -8.45 14.28
N ARG A 228 9.00 -8.01 15.12
CA ARG A 228 8.91 -6.70 15.80
C ARG A 228 8.86 -5.54 14.81
N ALA A 229 9.64 -5.60 13.72
CA ALA A 229 9.64 -4.55 12.71
C ALA A 229 8.29 -4.48 11.96
N ALA A 230 7.78 -5.60 11.49
CA ALA A 230 6.48 -5.69 10.81
C ALA A 230 5.35 -5.24 11.75
N TRP A 231 5.32 -5.72 12.99
CA TRP A 231 4.32 -5.32 13.98
C TRP A 231 4.41 -3.85 14.37
N GLY A 232 5.62 -3.28 14.42
CA GLY A 232 5.82 -1.85 14.64
C GLY A 232 5.22 -1.01 13.52
N ARG A 233 5.42 -1.41 12.25
CA ARG A 233 4.84 -0.76 11.07
C ARG A 233 3.31 -0.89 11.06
N MET A 234 2.78 -2.07 11.32
CA MET A 234 1.34 -2.28 11.36
C MET A 234 0.66 -1.57 12.53
N ASN A 235 1.31 -1.49 13.70
CA ASN A 235 0.84 -0.66 14.81
C ASN A 235 0.76 0.82 14.44
N HIS A 236 1.69 1.32 13.62
CA HIS A 236 1.60 2.66 13.08
C HIS A 236 0.42 2.81 12.11
N ALA A 237 0.28 1.90 11.15
CA ALA A 237 -0.83 1.90 10.18
C ALA A 237 -2.19 1.83 10.88
N TRP A 238 -2.37 0.94 11.85
CA TRP A 238 -3.61 0.85 12.62
C TRP A 238 -3.97 2.11 13.40
N ARG A 239 -2.98 2.88 13.88
CA ARG A 239 -3.26 4.20 14.46
C ARG A 239 -3.76 5.15 13.39
N GLN A 240 -3.22 5.10 12.18
CA GLN A 240 -3.71 5.88 11.05
C GLN A 240 -5.06 5.40 10.49
N MET A 241 -5.48 4.17 10.74
CA MET A 241 -6.84 3.69 10.41
C MET A 241 -7.89 4.11 11.45
N SER A 242 -7.45 4.66 12.59
CA SER A 242 -8.34 5.08 13.66
C SER A 242 -9.02 6.40 13.31
N THR A 243 -10.31 6.48 13.56
CA THR A 243 -11.07 7.73 13.40
C THR A 243 -10.56 8.86 14.30
N ALA A 244 -9.96 8.50 15.45
CA ALA A 244 -9.38 9.45 16.40
C ALA A 244 -8.06 10.09 15.91
N ALA A 245 -7.49 9.63 14.79
CA ALA A 245 -6.27 10.22 14.23
C ALA A 245 -6.53 11.48 13.38
N TYR A 246 -7.80 11.77 13.06
CA TYR A 246 -8.14 12.82 12.11
C TYR A 246 -9.08 13.88 12.67
N LEU A 247 -8.89 15.10 12.16
CA LEU A 247 -9.88 16.17 12.20
C LEU A 247 -10.91 15.90 11.10
N TRP A 248 -12.17 15.86 11.52
CA TRP A 248 -13.28 15.63 10.61
C TRP A 248 -13.90 16.98 10.25
N PRO A 249 -14.09 17.28 8.94
CA PRO A 249 -14.85 18.45 8.54
C PRO A 249 -16.22 18.44 9.23
N ALA A 250 -16.64 19.59 9.76
CA ALA A 250 -17.97 19.74 10.31
C ALA A 250 -19.02 19.40 9.24
N ALA A 251 -20.15 18.84 9.66
CA ALA A 251 -21.19 18.33 8.77
C ALA A 251 -21.85 19.42 7.86
N SER A 252 -21.44 20.68 7.93
CA SER A 252 -22.09 21.79 7.20
C SER A 252 -21.65 21.98 5.74
N ALA A 253 -20.48 21.50 5.31
CA ALA A 253 -20.05 21.67 3.90
C ALA A 253 -20.78 20.75 2.89
N ALA A 254 -21.44 19.67 3.36
CA ALA A 254 -22.19 18.76 2.50
C ALA A 254 -23.65 19.20 2.26
N ALA A 255 -24.16 20.15 3.06
CA ALA A 255 -25.53 20.65 2.94
C ALA A 255 -25.64 21.85 1.97
N GLU A 256 -24.62 22.70 1.89
CA GLU A 256 -24.61 23.87 0.98
C GLU A 256 -24.50 23.51 -0.50
N ILE A 257 -23.95 22.33 -0.84
CA ILE A 257 -23.85 21.86 -2.23
C ILE A 257 -25.18 21.25 -2.72
N ARG A 258 -26.15 20.98 -1.83
CA ARG A 258 -27.46 20.39 -2.20
C ARG A 258 -28.53 21.40 -2.60
N ASN A 259 -28.31 22.71 -2.48
CA ASN A 259 -29.35 23.68 -2.85
C ASN A 259 -28.81 25.04 -3.33
N PRO A 260 -28.45 25.18 -4.62
CA PRO A 260 -28.11 26.49 -5.19
C PRO A 260 -29.35 27.31 -5.61
N GLY A 261 -30.56 26.97 -5.15
CA GLY A 261 -31.80 27.40 -5.80
C GLY A 261 -32.93 27.93 -4.92
N ARG A 262 -32.67 28.41 -3.69
CA ARG A 262 -33.71 29.10 -2.90
C ARG A 262 -33.26 30.51 -2.54
N THR A 263 -33.27 31.40 -3.53
CA THR A 263 -33.41 32.83 -3.29
C THR A 263 -34.85 33.09 -2.88
N ASP A 264 -35.03 33.54 -1.64
CA ASP A 264 -36.29 34.03 -1.12
C ASP A 264 -36.74 35.26 -1.94
N ALA A 265 -37.67 35.07 -2.86
CA ALA A 265 -38.42 36.16 -3.46
C ALA A 265 -39.62 36.46 -2.54
N ALA A 266 -39.61 37.65 -1.94
CA ALA A 266 -40.70 38.20 -1.14
C ALA A 266 -42.00 38.32 -1.95
N PRO A 267 -43.18 38.21 -1.32
CA PRO A 267 -44.45 38.40 -2.00
C PRO A 267 -44.68 39.89 -2.27
N ALA A 268 -44.90 40.25 -3.53
CA ALA A 268 -45.43 41.56 -3.89
C ALA A 268 -46.95 41.56 -3.66
N ALA A 269 -47.43 42.62 -3.02
CA ALA A 269 -48.83 43.01 -2.89
C ALA A 269 -49.37 43.60 -4.20
#